data_AF-A0A916N873-F1
#
_entry.id   AF-A0A916N873-F1
#
_cell.length_a   1.000
_cell.length_b   1.000
_cell.length_c   1.000
_cell.angle_alpha   90.00
_cell.angle_beta   90.00
_cell.angle_gamma   90.00
#
_symmetry.space_group_name_H-M   'P 1'
#
loop_
_entity.id
_entity.type
_entity.pdbx_description
1 polymer ?
#
loop_
_entity_poly.entity_id
_entity_poly.type
_entity_poly.pdbx_seq_one_letter_code
_entity_poly.pdbx_strand_id
1 'polypeptide(L)'
;MEIKPPEYVTIEYAPAVQPPVLQRVIIIDVLRGFALFGILLIHSVQKFLGTSQAKLEGMSSTENLLRDSIEFLIEDKFYIIFSILFGWSFNNMYQRALDRGEPFLIFFVTRLTVLLAIGAFHSLFFSSDILETYAVLGLVLVICHNTSRRNLLILTIMLSILGLIAATYQRQLSDITALVRQGNILIPSKLSYLINTGRLFTTSAMLLFGLYAGKSKIFEHLCLSRFLRQRVLLIIELLFLLSCMLLIKVLFTASADTTAALFQNTCFAILNFTLSGMYIVLVIMLYHYVFFNKLFQSFIAVGKLSITSYLMQSIFLQVFYNLNDGLKMGFYGGLSITILFFFGQIVFAKIWLRYFKYGPVEWVWRRLTYAISSRI
;
A
#
# COMPACT_ATOMS: atom_id res chain seq x y z
N MET A 1 55.81 42.11 3.90
CA MET A 1 54.45 41.80 4.39
C MET A 1 53.67 41.23 3.23
N GLU A 2 53.63 39.90 3.12
CA GLU A 2 52.78 39.21 2.13
C GLU A 2 51.32 39.28 2.58
N ILE A 3 50.48 39.86 1.73
CA ILE A 3 49.04 39.96 1.95
C ILE A 3 48.42 38.64 1.50
N LYS A 4 47.97 37.83 2.46
CA LYS A 4 47.29 36.55 2.20
C LYS A 4 45.93 36.82 1.52
N PRO A 5 45.57 36.13 0.43
CA PRO A 5 44.27 36.32 -0.22
C PRO A 5 43.13 35.81 0.68
N PRO A 6 41.91 36.37 0.56
CA PRO A 6 40.79 36.03 1.43
C PRO A 6 40.35 34.57 1.24
N GLU A 7 40.10 33.89 2.35
CA GLU A 7 39.51 32.55 2.37
C GLU A 7 38.11 32.60 1.74
N TYR A 8 37.94 31.88 0.63
CA TYR A 8 36.61 31.63 0.07
C TYR A 8 35.86 30.69 1.01
N VAL A 9 34.95 31.25 1.82
CA VAL A 9 33.95 30.48 2.54
C VAL A 9 33.05 29.80 1.50
N THR A 10 33.26 28.51 1.27
CA THR A 10 32.32 27.67 0.52
C THR A 10 31.03 27.59 1.32
N ILE A 11 30.05 28.42 0.96
CA ILE A 11 28.68 28.27 1.44
C ILE A 11 28.18 26.95 0.85
N GLU A 12 28.05 25.91 1.68
CA GLU A 12 27.30 24.70 1.32
C GLU A 12 25.87 25.14 0.98
N TYR A 13 25.55 25.18 -0.30
CA TYR A 13 24.17 25.36 -0.74
C TYR A 13 23.35 24.19 -0.20
N ALA A 14 22.45 24.49 0.74
CA ALA A 14 21.36 23.60 1.08
C ALA A 14 20.68 23.15 -0.23
N PRO A 15 20.37 21.85 -0.40
CA PRO A 15 19.85 21.34 -1.67
C PRO A 15 18.62 22.15 -2.09
N ALA A 16 18.65 22.65 -3.32
CA ALA A 16 17.63 23.53 -3.87
C ALA A 16 16.22 22.98 -3.57
N VAL A 17 15.42 23.77 -2.84
CA VAL A 17 14.03 23.44 -2.53
C VAL A 17 13.29 23.31 -3.85
N GLN A 18 13.03 22.06 -4.27
CA GLN A 18 12.37 21.80 -5.54
C GLN A 18 10.99 22.48 -5.57
N PRO A 19 10.51 22.94 -6.74
CA PRO A 19 9.24 23.66 -6.80
C PRO A 19 8.09 22.79 -6.26
N PRO A 20 7.07 23.40 -5.63
CA PRO A 20 6.01 22.69 -4.89
C PRO A 20 5.33 21.53 -5.63
N VAL A 21 5.16 21.68 -6.96
CA VAL A 21 4.53 20.67 -7.84
C VAL A 21 5.43 19.44 -8.01
N LEU A 22 6.76 19.63 -8.09
CA LEU A 22 7.73 18.55 -8.24
C LEU A 22 7.85 17.76 -6.93
N GLN A 23 7.82 18.44 -5.78
CA GLN A 23 7.82 17.81 -4.46
C GLN A 23 6.59 16.89 -4.25
N ARG A 24 5.42 17.28 -4.76
CA ARG A 24 4.18 16.48 -4.65
C ARG A 24 4.24 15.16 -5.41
N VAL A 25 4.78 15.16 -6.62
CA VAL A 25 4.90 13.92 -7.40
C VAL A 25 5.91 12.99 -6.74
N ILE A 26 7.00 13.56 -6.23
CA ILE A 26 8.07 12.79 -5.58
C ILE A 26 7.60 12.14 -4.30
N ILE A 27 6.87 12.84 -3.43
CA ILE A 27 6.42 12.24 -2.15
C ILE A 27 5.47 11.06 -2.38
N ILE A 28 4.73 11.05 -3.48
CA ILE A 28 3.85 9.95 -3.83
C ILE A 28 4.64 8.73 -4.30
N ASP A 29 5.70 8.93 -5.08
CA ASP A 29 6.63 7.85 -5.43
C ASP A 29 7.37 7.33 -4.18
N VAL A 30 7.75 8.20 -3.24
CA VAL A 30 8.29 7.78 -1.93
C VAL A 30 7.29 6.90 -1.18
N LEU A 31 6.04 7.36 -1.03
CA LEU A 31 5.01 6.62 -0.31
C LEU A 31 4.72 5.26 -0.96
N ARG A 32 4.75 5.16 -2.30
CA ARG A 32 4.64 3.87 -3.01
C ARG A 32 5.81 2.95 -2.72
N GLY A 33 7.04 3.45 -2.83
CA GLY A 33 8.23 2.66 -2.53
C GLY A 33 8.24 2.19 -1.09
N PHE A 34 7.86 3.07 -0.15
CA PHE A 34 7.73 2.75 1.27
C PHE A 34 6.65 1.68 1.50
N ALA A 35 5.52 1.77 0.81
CA ALA A 35 4.47 0.76 0.90
C ALA A 35 4.89 -0.60 0.34
N LEU A 36 5.65 -0.63 -0.75
CA LEU A 36 6.20 -1.86 -1.30
C LEU A 36 7.19 -2.54 -0.34
N PHE A 37 7.97 -1.77 0.42
CA PHE A 37 8.82 -2.34 1.47
C PHE A 37 7.99 -3.02 2.56
N GLY A 38 6.96 -2.34 3.07
CA GLY A 38 6.05 -2.91 4.06
C GLY A 38 5.38 -4.19 3.56
N ILE A 39 4.85 -4.19 2.34
CA ILE A 39 4.22 -5.37 1.71
C ILE A 39 5.22 -6.54 1.60
N LEU A 40 6.46 -6.27 1.20
CA LEU A 40 7.51 -7.29 1.15
C LEU A 40 7.80 -7.89 2.53
N LEU A 41 7.92 -7.06 3.57
CA LEU A 41 8.21 -7.52 4.93
C LEU A 41 7.11 -8.43 5.48
N ILE A 42 5.84 -8.04 5.36
CA ILE A 42 4.75 -8.88 5.88
C ILE A 42 4.62 -10.19 5.09
N HIS A 43 4.74 -10.15 3.76
CA HIS A 43 4.71 -11.37 2.96
C HIS A 43 5.91 -12.28 3.26
N SER A 44 7.07 -11.70 3.56
CA SER A 44 8.23 -12.45 4.06
C SER A 44 7.89 -13.16 5.36
N VAL A 45 7.39 -12.45 6.38
CA VAL A 45 6.99 -13.05 7.66
C VAL A 45 5.98 -14.19 7.46
N GLN A 46 4.92 -13.95 6.70
CA GLN A 46 3.88 -14.95 6.41
C GLN A 46 4.43 -16.18 5.66
N LYS A 47 5.36 -15.97 4.72
CA LYS A 47 5.95 -17.06 3.92
C LYS A 47 7.00 -17.84 4.70
N PHE A 48 7.90 -17.19 5.44
CA PHE A 48 8.96 -17.86 6.21
C PHE A 48 8.43 -18.63 7.41
N LEU A 49 7.43 -18.10 8.10
CA LEU A 49 6.85 -18.80 9.24
C LEU A 49 6.04 -20.01 8.79
N GLY A 50 5.37 -19.91 7.64
CA GLY A 50 4.36 -20.89 7.23
C GLY A 50 3.23 -20.91 8.25
N THR A 51 1.99 -21.10 7.82
CA THR A 51 0.85 -21.19 8.75
C THR A 51 0.82 -22.51 9.55
N SER A 52 1.96 -23.20 9.69
CA SER A 52 2.05 -24.48 10.40
C SER A 52 2.17 -24.22 11.90
N GLN A 53 1.14 -24.67 12.63
CA GLN A 53 1.02 -24.54 14.08
C GLN A 53 2.25 -25.08 14.83
N ALA A 54 2.85 -26.17 14.35
CA ALA A 54 4.05 -26.77 14.92
C ALA A 54 5.29 -25.84 14.89
N LYS A 55 5.36 -24.89 13.96
CA LYS A 55 6.46 -23.91 13.91
C LYS A 55 6.23 -22.72 14.81
N LEU A 56 4.99 -22.29 14.96
CA LEU A 56 4.61 -21.20 15.85
C LEU A 56 4.95 -21.56 17.31
N GLU A 57 4.76 -22.83 17.68
CA GLU A 57 5.08 -23.35 19.02
C GLU A 57 6.61 -23.46 19.28
N GLY A 58 7.44 -23.52 18.24
CA GLY A 58 8.89 -23.63 18.33
C GLY A 58 9.66 -22.29 18.34
N MET A 59 8.97 -21.15 18.20
CA MET A 59 9.60 -19.83 18.14
C MET A 59 10.04 -19.34 19.52
N SER A 60 11.22 -18.74 19.59
CA SER A 60 11.69 -18.03 20.79
C SER A 60 10.81 -16.80 21.09
N SER A 61 10.82 -16.33 22.34
CA SER A 61 10.06 -15.15 22.75
C SER A 61 10.42 -13.90 21.96
N THR A 62 11.69 -13.75 21.54
CA THR A 62 12.16 -12.62 20.74
C THR A 62 11.68 -12.69 19.30
N GLU A 63 11.58 -13.89 18.72
CA GLU A 63 11.00 -14.09 17.38
C GLU A 63 9.51 -13.82 17.38
N ASN A 64 8.79 -14.31 18.39
CA ASN A 64 7.35 -14.03 18.57
C ASN A 64 7.10 -12.53 18.70
N LEU A 65 7.84 -11.83 19.57
CA LEU A 65 7.69 -10.39 19.76
C LEU A 65 7.95 -9.61 18.45
N LEU A 66 8.99 -9.98 17.69
CA LEU A 66 9.31 -9.31 16.44
C LEU A 66 8.27 -9.61 15.34
N ARG A 67 7.77 -10.84 15.25
CA ARG A 67 6.65 -11.19 14.37
C ARG A 67 5.42 -10.36 14.70
N ASP A 68 4.96 -10.38 15.95
CA ASP A 68 3.75 -9.70 16.39
C ASP A 68 3.88 -8.18 16.18
N SER A 69 5.08 -7.64 16.38
CA SER A 69 5.39 -6.24 16.06
C SER A 69 5.28 -5.94 14.56
N ILE A 70 5.77 -6.82 13.70
CA ILE A 70 5.66 -6.66 12.25
C ILE A 70 4.19 -6.77 11.81
N GLU A 71 3.46 -7.78 12.28
CA GLU A 71 2.03 -7.94 11.96
C GLU A 71 1.23 -6.72 12.45
N PHE A 72 1.44 -6.30 13.69
CA PHE A 72 0.77 -5.13 14.26
C PHE A 72 1.09 -3.83 13.51
N LEU A 73 2.35 -3.58 13.14
CA LEU A 73 2.76 -2.33 12.50
C LEU A 73 2.50 -2.33 10.99
N ILE A 74 2.63 -3.48 10.32
CA ILE A 74 2.73 -3.56 8.85
C ILE A 74 1.50 -4.20 8.21
N GLU A 75 1.00 -5.30 8.76
CA GLU A 75 -0.09 -6.06 8.14
C GLU A 75 -1.31 -5.19 7.93
N ASP A 76 -1.93 -5.24 6.75
CA ASP A 76 -3.06 -4.42 6.32
C ASP A 76 -2.79 -2.92 6.06
N LYS A 77 -1.79 -2.30 6.68
CA LYS A 77 -1.62 -0.83 6.60
C LYS A 77 -1.13 -0.40 5.23
N PHE A 78 -0.19 -1.16 4.68
CA PHE A 78 0.48 -0.75 3.45
C PHE A 78 -0.35 -0.95 2.17
N TYR A 79 -1.29 -1.90 2.15
CA TYR A 79 -2.24 -1.99 1.04
C TYR A 79 -3.26 -0.83 1.08
N ILE A 80 -3.64 -0.35 2.27
CA ILE A 80 -4.51 0.83 2.41
C ILE A 80 -3.82 2.05 1.82
N ILE A 81 -2.56 2.29 2.19
CA ILE A 81 -1.75 3.38 1.62
C ILE A 81 -1.69 3.24 0.10
N PHE A 82 -1.33 2.06 -0.41
CA PHE A 82 -1.20 1.83 -1.85
C PHE A 82 -2.54 2.05 -2.60
N SER A 83 -3.68 1.69 -1.99
CA SER A 83 -5.03 1.94 -2.53
C SER A 83 -5.35 3.44 -2.63
N ILE A 84 -5.06 4.21 -1.57
CA ILE A 84 -5.25 5.66 -1.56
C ILE A 84 -4.40 6.31 -2.68
N LEU A 85 -3.14 5.89 -2.81
CA LEU A 85 -2.24 6.42 -3.85
C LEU A 85 -2.70 6.05 -5.26
N PHE A 86 -3.31 4.88 -5.46
CA PHE A 86 -3.89 4.46 -6.73
C PHE A 86 -5.06 5.37 -7.14
N GLY A 87 -6.01 5.60 -6.23
CA GLY A 87 -7.14 6.52 -6.47
C GLY A 87 -6.72 7.97 -6.72
N TRP A 88 -5.72 8.45 -5.97
CA TRP A 88 -5.15 9.77 -6.19
C TRP A 88 -4.49 9.89 -7.57
N SER A 89 -3.80 8.84 -8.00
CA SER A 89 -3.12 8.81 -9.30
C SER A 89 -4.10 8.80 -10.46
N PHE A 90 -5.21 8.07 -10.32
CA PHE A 90 -6.31 8.12 -11.28
C PHE A 90 -6.81 9.56 -11.48
N ASN A 91 -7.08 10.30 -10.40
CA ASN A 91 -7.53 11.69 -10.50
C ASN A 91 -6.54 12.56 -11.28
N ASN A 92 -5.25 12.46 -10.99
CA ASN A 92 -4.25 13.28 -11.67
C ASN A 92 -4.08 12.90 -13.14
N MET A 93 -4.19 11.62 -13.47
CA MET A 93 -4.18 11.17 -14.87
C MET A 93 -5.44 11.67 -15.60
N TYR A 94 -6.59 11.62 -14.95
CA TYR A 94 -7.85 12.12 -15.49
C TYR A 94 -7.79 13.62 -15.78
N GLN A 95 -7.34 14.44 -14.83
CA GLN A 95 -7.20 15.88 -15.02
C GLN A 95 -6.24 16.22 -16.18
N ARG A 96 -5.09 15.55 -16.26
CA ARG A 96 -4.14 15.76 -17.39
C ARG A 96 -4.71 15.38 -18.75
N ALA A 97 -5.56 14.37 -18.81
CA ALA A 97 -6.22 13.96 -20.05
C ALA A 97 -7.33 14.96 -20.43
N LEU A 98 -8.10 15.45 -19.45
CA LEU A 98 -9.06 16.54 -19.67
C LEU A 98 -8.38 17.81 -20.18
N ASP A 99 -7.25 18.21 -19.59
CA ASP A 99 -6.46 19.37 -20.02
C ASP A 99 -5.96 19.24 -21.47
N ARG A 100 -5.86 18.02 -21.99
CA ARG A 100 -5.41 17.69 -23.35
C ARG A 100 -6.56 17.37 -24.32
N GLY A 101 -7.80 17.30 -23.83
CA GLY A 101 -8.94 16.85 -24.63
C GLY A 101 -8.88 15.38 -25.07
N GLU A 102 -8.12 14.53 -24.37
CA GLU A 102 -7.93 13.12 -24.73
C GLU A 102 -8.98 12.21 -24.06
N PRO A 103 -9.46 11.15 -24.74
CA PRO A 103 -10.39 10.19 -24.15
C PRO A 103 -9.71 9.37 -23.04
N PHE A 104 -10.05 9.67 -21.78
CA PHE A 104 -9.38 9.06 -20.63
C PHE A 104 -9.97 7.72 -20.17
N LEU A 105 -11.30 7.57 -20.15
CA LEU A 105 -11.93 6.43 -19.48
C LEU A 105 -11.62 5.12 -20.19
N ILE A 106 -11.69 5.10 -21.53
CA ILE A 106 -11.32 3.93 -22.35
C ILE A 106 -9.85 3.58 -22.09
N PHE A 107 -8.96 4.58 -22.17
CA PHE A 107 -7.55 4.39 -21.86
C PHE A 107 -7.32 3.79 -20.46
N PHE A 108 -8.03 4.28 -19.43
CA PHE A 108 -7.88 3.75 -18.08
C PHE A 108 -8.45 2.34 -17.92
N VAL A 109 -9.61 2.04 -18.50
CA VAL A 109 -10.18 0.68 -18.51
C VAL A 109 -9.23 -0.29 -19.20
N THR A 110 -8.64 0.09 -20.34
CA THR A 110 -7.62 -0.73 -21.00
C THR A 110 -6.42 -1.00 -20.09
N ARG A 111 -5.95 0.00 -19.33
CA ARG A 111 -4.88 -0.21 -18.33
C ARG A 111 -5.27 -1.25 -17.28
N LEU A 112 -6.50 -1.18 -16.77
CA LEU A 112 -7.01 -2.17 -15.82
C LEU A 112 -7.09 -3.56 -16.45
N THR A 113 -7.54 -3.68 -17.70
CA THR A 113 -7.60 -4.96 -18.42
C THR A 113 -6.20 -5.58 -18.61
N VAL A 114 -5.21 -4.79 -19.02
CA VAL A 114 -3.83 -5.29 -19.14
C VAL A 114 -3.26 -5.63 -17.76
N LEU A 115 -3.57 -4.85 -16.74
CA LEU A 115 -3.16 -5.13 -15.36
C LEU A 115 -3.79 -6.43 -14.83
N LEU A 116 -5.06 -6.68 -15.17
CA LEU A 116 -5.77 -7.92 -14.84
C LEU A 116 -5.11 -9.12 -15.51
N ALA A 117 -4.70 -9.00 -16.78
CA ALA A 117 -4.01 -10.07 -17.50
C ALA A 117 -2.64 -10.38 -16.87
N ILE A 118 -1.88 -9.34 -16.50
CA ILE A 118 -0.61 -9.50 -15.78
C ILE A 118 -0.84 -10.17 -14.42
N GLY A 119 -1.84 -9.72 -13.67
CA GLY A 119 -2.22 -10.30 -12.38
C GLY A 119 -2.66 -11.76 -12.50
N ALA A 120 -3.51 -12.09 -13.48
CA ALA A 120 -3.97 -13.45 -13.75
C ALA A 120 -2.83 -14.40 -14.08
N PHE A 121 -1.88 -13.96 -14.90
CA PHE A 121 -0.66 -14.72 -15.18
C PHE A 121 0.20 -14.90 -13.92
N HIS A 122 0.36 -13.84 -13.14
CA HIS A 122 1.17 -13.87 -11.92
C HIS A 122 0.55 -14.76 -10.82
N SER A 123 -0.79 -14.79 -10.70
CA SER A 123 -1.51 -15.63 -9.74
C SER A 123 -1.32 -17.13 -9.96
N LEU A 124 -0.84 -17.56 -11.14
CA LEU A 124 -0.43 -18.96 -11.39
C LEU A 124 0.75 -19.37 -10.50
N PHE A 125 1.57 -18.40 -10.06
CA PHE A 125 2.77 -18.64 -9.27
C PHE A 125 2.65 -18.09 -7.84
N PHE A 126 1.77 -17.11 -7.60
CA PHE A 126 1.65 -16.41 -6.34
C PHE A 126 0.18 -16.16 -5.95
N SER A 127 -0.30 -16.88 -4.93
CA SER A 127 -1.72 -16.89 -4.53
C SER A 127 -2.25 -15.57 -3.96
N SER A 128 -1.38 -14.67 -3.50
CA SER A 128 -1.75 -13.42 -2.80
C SER A 128 -1.57 -12.17 -3.68
N ASP A 129 -1.88 -12.29 -4.97
CA ASP A 129 -1.69 -11.21 -5.94
C ASP A 129 -2.65 -10.02 -5.71
N ILE A 130 -2.10 -8.80 -5.58
CA ILE A 130 -2.87 -7.57 -5.40
C ILE A 130 -3.30 -6.91 -6.72
N LEU A 131 -2.62 -7.24 -7.84
CA LEU A 131 -2.82 -6.62 -9.14
C LEU A 131 -4.22 -6.91 -9.70
N GLU A 132 -4.71 -8.14 -9.60
CA GLU A 132 -6.07 -8.46 -10.04
C GLU A 132 -7.11 -7.73 -9.18
N THR A 133 -6.90 -7.67 -7.86
CA THR A 133 -7.79 -6.96 -6.94
C THR A 133 -7.90 -5.49 -7.35
N TYR A 134 -6.77 -4.87 -7.68
CA TYR A 134 -6.74 -3.46 -8.09
C TYR A 134 -7.28 -3.25 -9.51
N ALA A 135 -7.09 -4.22 -10.40
CA ALA A 135 -7.64 -4.17 -11.74
C ALA A 135 -9.18 -4.18 -11.71
N VAL A 136 -9.77 -5.06 -10.90
CA VAL A 136 -11.24 -5.17 -10.75
C VAL A 136 -11.79 -3.99 -9.97
N LEU A 137 -11.27 -3.73 -8.77
CA LEU A 137 -11.82 -2.67 -7.90
C LEU A 137 -11.49 -1.26 -8.41
N GLY A 138 -10.47 -1.12 -9.26
CA GLY A 138 -10.16 0.12 -9.96
C GLY A 138 -11.30 0.61 -10.86
N LEU A 139 -12.22 -0.26 -11.30
CA LEU A 139 -13.40 0.14 -12.07
C LEU A 139 -14.34 1.05 -11.28
N VAL A 140 -14.36 0.96 -9.94
CA VAL A 140 -15.11 1.88 -9.07
C VAL A 140 -14.68 3.34 -9.31
N LEU A 141 -13.40 3.58 -9.62
CA LEU A 141 -12.91 4.92 -9.95
C LEU A 141 -13.48 5.43 -11.28
N VAL A 142 -13.62 4.53 -12.27
CA VAL A 142 -14.24 4.85 -13.56
C VAL A 142 -15.72 5.20 -13.38
N ILE A 143 -16.44 4.45 -12.55
CA ILE A 143 -17.86 4.72 -12.27
C ILE A 143 -18.02 6.06 -11.52
N CYS A 144 -17.17 6.32 -10.52
CA CYS A 144 -17.29 7.48 -9.64
C CYS A 144 -16.49 8.72 -10.09
N HIS A 145 -15.89 8.71 -11.28
CA HIS A 145 -14.97 9.77 -11.72
C HIS A 145 -15.62 11.17 -11.75
N ASN A 146 -16.91 11.27 -12.12
CA ASN A 146 -17.68 12.51 -12.15
C ASN A 146 -18.45 12.81 -10.86
N THR A 147 -18.36 11.94 -9.85
CA THR A 147 -19.05 12.14 -8.57
C THR A 147 -18.50 13.36 -7.83
N SER A 148 -19.38 14.15 -7.21
CA SER A 148 -19.02 15.34 -6.43
C SER A 148 -18.17 14.98 -5.21
N ARG A 149 -17.35 15.93 -4.72
CA ARG A 149 -16.47 15.71 -3.55
C ARG A 149 -17.24 15.24 -2.31
N ARG A 150 -18.43 15.82 -2.07
CA ARG A 150 -19.31 15.44 -0.95
C ARG A 150 -19.77 13.98 -1.07
N ASN A 151 -20.24 13.59 -2.26
CA ASN A 151 -20.76 12.24 -2.48
C ASN A 151 -19.64 11.18 -2.48
N LEU A 152 -18.44 11.53 -2.97
CA LEU A 152 -17.27 10.66 -2.84
C LEU A 152 -16.90 10.39 -1.38
N LEU A 153 -16.98 11.42 -0.52
CA LEU A 153 -16.73 11.26 0.91
C LEU A 153 -17.81 10.39 1.58
N ILE A 154 -19.09 10.62 1.26
CA ILE A 154 -20.20 9.78 1.76
C ILE A 154 -19.99 8.31 1.34
N LEU A 155 -19.68 8.06 0.06
CA LEU A 155 -19.47 6.71 -0.46
C LEU A 155 -18.24 6.05 0.18
N THR A 156 -17.16 6.80 0.39
CA THR A 156 -15.98 6.34 1.13
C THR A 156 -16.37 5.90 2.55
N ILE A 157 -17.09 6.73 3.29
CA ILE A 157 -17.51 6.43 4.66
C ILE A 157 -18.43 5.20 4.69
N MET A 158 -19.41 5.15 3.78
CA MET A 158 -20.35 4.04 3.67
C MET A 158 -19.63 2.71 3.40
N LEU A 159 -18.70 2.68 2.43
CA LEU A 159 -17.93 1.48 2.11
C LEU A 159 -16.94 1.11 3.22
N SER A 160 -16.35 2.09 3.92
CA SER A 160 -15.53 1.81 5.10
C SER A 160 -16.34 1.18 6.23
N ILE A 161 -17.58 1.63 6.46
CA ILE A 161 -18.49 1.03 7.44
C ILE A 161 -18.88 -0.39 7.01
N LEU A 162 -19.20 -0.62 5.74
CA LEU A 162 -19.47 -1.96 5.23
C LEU A 162 -18.26 -2.89 5.36
N GLY A 163 -17.07 -2.38 5.08
CA GLY A 163 -15.81 -3.10 5.29
C GLY A 163 -15.55 -3.43 6.75
N LEU A 164 -15.86 -2.49 7.65
CA LEU A 164 -15.79 -2.70 9.09
C LEU A 164 -16.76 -3.80 9.54
N ILE A 165 -18.02 -3.75 9.11
CA ILE A 165 -19.02 -4.78 9.41
C ILE A 165 -18.53 -6.14 8.88
N ALA A 166 -18.03 -6.21 7.65
CA ALA A 166 -17.53 -7.45 7.09
C ALA A 166 -16.32 -8.02 7.86
N ALA A 167 -15.39 -7.17 8.29
CA ALA A 167 -14.27 -7.58 9.13
C ALA A 167 -14.73 -8.06 10.51
N THR A 168 -15.71 -7.37 11.11
CA THR A 168 -16.31 -7.75 12.39
C THR A 168 -16.96 -9.14 12.30
N TYR A 169 -17.75 -9.40 11.25
CA TYR A 169 -18.46 -10.67 11.03
C TYR A 169 -17.73 -11.65 10.08
N GLN A 170 -16.40 -11.56 9.99
CA GLN A 170 -15.59 -12.34 9.04
C GLN A 170 -15.83 -13.85 9.16
N ARG A 171 -15.96 -14.37 10.38
CA ARG A 171 -16.18 -15.80 10.63
C ARG A 171 -17.53 -16.25 10.05
N GLN A 172 -18.60 -15.53 10.35
CA GLN A 172 -19.94 -15.81 9.85
C GLN A 172 -20.02 -15.71 8.33
N LEU A 173 -19.36 -14.71 7.73
CA LEU A 173 -19.24 -14.58 6.28
C LEU A 173 -18.49 -15.77 5.65
N SER A 174 -17.43 -16.24 6.31
CA SER A 174 -16.69 -17.42 5.85
C SER A 174 -17.53 -18.69 5.88
N ASP A 175 -18.36 -18.88 6.91
CA ASP A 175 -19.27 -20.02 7.01
C ASP A 175 -20.35 -19.97 5.91
N ILE A 176 -20.95 -18.79 5.68
CA ILE A 176 -21.94 -18.59 4.61
C ILE A 176 -21.33 -18.88 3.23
N THR A 177 -20.14 -18.35 2.94
CA THR A 177 -19.49 -18.59 1.65
C THR A 177 -19.07 -20.04 1.46
N ALA A 178 -18.72 -20.76 2.52
CA ALA A 178 -18.45 -22.19 2.47
C ALA A 178 -19.73 -22.99 2.13
N LEU A 179 -20.86 -22.68 2.77
CA LEU A 179 -22.15 -23.31 2.48
C LEU A 179 -22.62 -23.05 1.04
N VAL A 180 -22.48 -21.82 0.55
CA VAL A 180 -22.84 -21.46 -0.83
C VAL A 180 -22.02 -22.27 -1.86
N ARG A 181 -20.73 -22.50 -1.58
CA ARG A 181 -19.87 -23.34 -2.43
C ARG A 181 -20.27 -24.81 -2.39
N GLN A 182 -20.69 -25.32 -1.23
CA GLN A 182 -21.24 -26.68 -1.12
C GLN A 182 -22.55 -26.83 -1.91
N GLY A 183 -23.33 -25.75 -2.03
CA GLY A 183 -24.52 -25.66 -2.87
C GLY A 183 -24.26 -25.55 -4.39
N ASN A 184 -23.07 -25.95 -4.88
CA ASN A 184 -22.65 -25.89 -6.29
C ASN A 184 -22.65 -24.47 -6.92
N ILE A 185 -22.66 -23.40 -6.13
CA ILE A 185 -22.47 -22.04 -6.66
C ILE A 185 -20.98 -21.75 -6.74
N LEU A 186 -20.48 -21.53 -7.97
CA LEU A 186 -19.07 -21.25 -8.22
C LEU A 186 -18.71 -19.81 -7.82
N ILE A 187 -18.17 -19.65 -6.60
CA ILE A 187 -17.56 -18.38 -6.15
C ILE A 187 -16.04 -18.52 -6.23
N PRO A 188 -15.36 -17.75 -7.11
CA PRO A 188 -13.90 -17.75 -7.18
C PRO A 188 -13.24 -17.56 -5.81
N SER A 189 -12.16 -18.29 -5.54
CA SER A 189 -11.39 -18.27 -4.27
C SER A 189 -11.11 -16.85 -3.81
N LYS A 190 -10.61 -16.02 -4.72
CA LYS A 190 -10.25 -14.63 -4.49
C LYS A 190 -11.44 -13.73 -4.17
N LEU A 191 -12.56 -13.89 -4.87
CA LEU A 191 -13.77 -13.11 -4.61
C LEU A 191 -14.32 -13.41 -3.21
N SER A 192 -14.37 -14.69 -2.84
CA SER A 192 -14.75 -15.11 -1.48
C SER A 192 -13.81 -14.52 -0.43
N TYR A 193 -12.49 -14.53 -0.67
CA TYR A 193 -11.53 -13.89 0.23
C TYR A 193 -11.81 -12.39 0.41
N LEU A 194 -12.05 -11.65 -0.68
CA LEU A 194 -12.34 -10.22 -0.63
C LEU A 194 -13.64 -9.90 0.12
N ILE A 195 -14.66 -10.75 -0.03
CA ILE A 195 -15.93 -10.61 0.69
C ILE A 195 -15.73 -10.92 2.18
N ASN A 196 -15.15 -12.07 2.50
CA ASN A 196 -15.01 -12.55 3.87
C ASN A 196 -14.14 -11.65 4.73
N THR A 197 -13.08 -11.08 4.16
CA THR A 197 -12.17 -10.16 4.87
C THR A 197 -12.66 -8.70 4.88
N GLY A 198 -13.79 -8.41 4.23
CA GLY A 198 -14.25 -7.03 4.01
C GLY A 198 -13.37 -6.21 3.05
N ARG A 199 -12.29 -6.79 2.50
CA ARG A 199 -11.34 -6.12 1.61
C ARG A 199 -11.98 -5.61 0.33
N LEU A 200 -13.07 -6.23 -0.13
CA LEU A 200 -13.89 -5.73 -1.24
C LEU A 200 -14.34 -4.28 -0.99
N PHE A 201 -14.87 -4.02 0.20
CA PHE A 201 -15.41 -2.73 0.59
C PHE A 201 -14.30 -1.78 1.02
N THR A 202 -13.34 -2.23 1.86
CA THR A 202 -12.28 -1.35 2.36
C THR A 202 -11.35 -0.87 1.24
N THR A 203 -10.97 -1.75 0.31
CA THR A 203 -10.13 -1.35 -0.84
C THR A 203 -10.87 -0.35 -1.74
N SER A 204 -12.14 -0.62 -2.05
CA SER A 204 -12.98 0.30 -2.83
C SER A 204 -13.14 1.66 -2.14
N ALA A 205 -13.33 1.67 -0.81
CA ALA A 205 -13.39 2.88 -0.01
C ALA A 205 -12.08 3.68 -0.10
N MET A 206 -10.93 3.02 0.03
CA MET A 206 -9.62 3.68 0.00
C MET A 206 -9.25 4.19 -1.40
N LEU A 207 -9.64 3.47 -2.46
CA LEU A 207 -9.55 3.95 -3.84
C LEU A 207 -10.35 5.25 -4.01
N LEU A 208 -11.61 5.27 -3.56
CA LEU A 208 -12.46 6.46 -3.63
C LEU A 208 -11.98 7.60 -2.75
N PHE A 209 -11.43 7.29 -1.56
CA PHE A 209 -10.77 8.28 -0.71
C PHE A 209 -9.57 8.90 -1.43
N GLY A 210 -8.79 8.10 -2.15
CA GLY A 210 -7.72 8.57 -3.02
C GLY A 210 -8.21 9.54 -4.11
N LEU A 211 -9.31 9.20 -4.79
CA LEU A 211 -9.95 10.09 -5.78
C LEU A 211 -10.43 11.39 -5.14
N TYR A 212 -11.09 11.31 -3.99
CA TYR A 212 -11.49 12.47 -3.18
C TYR A 212 -10.28 13.33 -2.79
N ALA A 213 -9.19 12.71 -2.32
CA ALA A 213 -7.95 13.38 -1.95
C ALA A 213 -7.27 14.06 -3.14
N GLY A 214 -7.37 13.47 -4.33
CA GLY A 214 -6.95 14.06 -5.60
C GLY A 214 -7.75 15.33 -5.93
N LYS A 215 -9.09 15.23 -5.97
CA LYS A 215 -9.98 16.37 -6.25
C LYS A 215 -9.88 17.50 -5.23
N SER A 216 -9.64 17.15 -3.97
CA SER A 216 -9.52 18.08 -2.84
C SER A 216 -8.08 18.54 -2.60
N LYS A 217 -7.11 18.12 -3.44
CA LYS A 217 -5.70 18.52 -3.35
C LYS A 217 -5.08 18.27 -1.96
N ILE A 218 -5.55 17.26 -1.22
CA ILE A 218 -5.17 17.01 0.18
C ILE A 218 -3.65 16.89 0.34
N PHE A 219 -2.98 16.08 -0.49
CA PHE A 219 -1.53 15.93 -0.43
C PHE A 219 -0.76 17.24 -0.68
N GLU A 220 -1.30 18.17 -1.48
CA GLU A 220 -0.68 19.49 -1.70
C GLU A 220 -0.76 20.31 -0.42
N HIS A 221 -1.95 20.35 0.18
CA HIS A 221 -2.18 21.07 1.43
C HIS A 221 -1.37 20.48 2.60
N LEU A 222 -1.22 19.15 2.67
CA LEU A 222 -0.39 18.49 3.69
C LEU A 222 1.10 18.78 3.53
N CYS A 223 1.61 18.89 2.30
CA CYS A 223 3.01 19.25 2.06
C CYS A 223 3.26 20.72 2.41
N LEU A 224 2.37 21.63 1.97
CA LEU A 224 2.57 23.07 2.09
C LEU A 224 2.23 23.64 3.48
N SER A 225 1.16 23.15 4.12
CA SER A 225 0.68 23.72 5.39
C SER A 225 1.13 22.90 6.59
N ARG A 226 2.13 23.43 7.32
CA ARG A 226 2.58 22.84 8.60
C ARG A 226 1.43 22.74 9.61
N PHE A 227 0.58 23.76 9.67
CA PHE A 227 -0.55 23.81 10.59
C PHE A 227 -1.60 22.73 10.31
N LEU A 228 -2.01 22.57 9.05
CA LEU A 228 -2.95 21.52 8.67
C LEU A 228 -2.37 20.14 8.96
N ARG A 229 -1.10 19.92 8.62
CA ARG A 229 -0.40 18.66 8.85
C ARG A 229 -0.37 18.28 10.33
N GLN A 230 -0.05 19.22 11.23
CA GLN A 230 -0.05 18.98 12.68
C GLN A 230 -1.47 18.69 13.22
N ARG A 231 -2.49 19.40 12.74
CA ARG A 231 -3.88 19.12 13.13
C ARG A 231 -4.36 17.74 12.69
N VAL A 232 -4.06 17.36 11.45
CA VAL A 232 -4.40 16.04 10.92
C VAL A 232 -3.66 14.96 11.71
N LEU A 233 -2.37 15.16 12.00
CA LEU A 233 -1.60 14.22 12.82
C LEU A 233 -2.22 14.05 14.22
N LEU A 234 -2.52 15.15 14.91
CA LEU A 234 -3.13 15.11 16.25
C LEU A 234 -4.45 14.34 16.25
N ILE A 235 -5.33 14.58 15.27
CA ILE A 235 -6.60 13.86 15.17
C ILE A 235 -6.35 12.37 14.97
N ILE A 236 -5.43 12.00 14.08
CA ILE A 236 -5.11 10.59 13.81
C ILE A 236 -4.47 9.94 15.04
N GLU A 237 -3.57 10.62 15.75
CA GLU A 237 -2.94 10.15 16.99
C GLU A 237 -3.98 9.92 18.09
N LEU A 238 -4.91 10.85 18.29
CA LEU A 238 -5.99 10.70 19.26
C LEU A 238 -6.90 9.52 18.93
N LEU A 239 -7.26 9.35 17.64
CA LEU A 239 -8.04 8.19 17.20
C LEU A 239 -7.27 6.88 17.37
N PHE A 240 -5.96 6.88 17.09
CA PHE A 240 -5.10 5.72 17.29
C PHE A 240 -5.01 5.34 18.78
N LEU A 241 -4.74 6.31 19.66
CA LEU A 241 -4.67 6.10 21.10
C LEU A 241 -6.01 5.60 21.67
N LEU A 242 -7.13 6.17 21.22
CA LEU A 242 -8.46 5.68 21.55
C LEU A 242 -8.64 4.22 21.13
N SER A 243 -8.26 3.87 19.90
CA SER A 243 -8.38 2.50 19.38
C SER A 243 -7.52 1.52 20.17
N CYS A 244 -6.28 1.90 20.50
CA CYS A 244 -5.37 1.10 21.32
C CYS A 244 -5.91 0.90 22.74
N MET A 245 -6.42 1.96 23.38
CA MET A 245 -7.00 1.88 24.72
C MET A 245 -8.21 0.94 24.75
N LEU A 246 -9.09 1.04 23.75
CA LEU A 246 -10.24 0.15 23.62
C LEU A 246 -9.82 -1.31 23.37
N LEU A 247 -8.81 -1.53 22.52
CA LEU A 247 -8.27 -2.86 22.26
C LEU A 247 -7.65 -3.48 23.52
N ILE A 248 -6.81 -2.74 24.24
CA ILE A 248 -6.20 -3.18 25.50
C ILE A 248 -7.29 -3.55 26.50
N LYS A 249 -8.29 -2.68 26.70
CA LYS A 249 -9.41 -2.98 27.60
C LYS A 249 -10.04 -4.33 27.26
N VAL A 250 -10.32 -4.59 25.98
CA VAL A 250 -10.93 -5.84 25.53
C VAL A 250 -10.02 -7.03 25.80
N LEU A 251 -8.73 -6.94 25.48
CA LEU A 251 -7.78 -8.02 25.75
C LEU A 251 -7.68 -8.37 27.25
N PHE A 252 -7.84 -7.38 28.14
CA PHE A 252 -7.79 -7.59 29.59
C PHE A 252 -9.13 -7.95 30.24
N THR A 253 -10.28 -7.63 29.61
CA THR A 253 -11.62 -7.88 30.19
C THR A 253 -12.42 -8.95 29.46
N ALA A 254 -11.97 -9.41 28.28
CA ALA A 254 -12.74 -10.34 27.46
C ALA A 254 -12.78 -11.74 28.08
N SER A 255 -13.98 -12.20 28.38
CA SER A 255 -14.37 -13.61 28.33
C SER A 255 -14.29 -14.12 26.87
N ALA A 256 -14.27 -15.44 26.68
CA ALA A 256 -14.28 -16.08 25.35
C ALA A 256 -15.62 -15.90 24.57
N ASP A 257 -16.37 -14.83 24.86
CA ASP A 257 -17.70 -14.57 24.30
C ASP A 257 -17.63 -13.88 22.93
N THR A 258 -18.61 -14.19 22.08
CA THR A 258 -18.72 -13.68 20.70
C THR A 258 -18.69 -12.15 20.63
N THR A 259 -19.29 -11.44 21.59
CA THR A 259 -19.35 -9.97 21.62
C THR A 259 -17.97 -9.33 21.77
N ALA A 260 -17.10 -9.92 22.60
CA ALA A 260 -15.74 -9.44 22.79
C ALA A 260 -14.91 -9.62 21.53
N ALA A 261 -15.04 -10.76 20.84
CA ALA A 261 -14.36 -11.01 19.57
C ALA A 261 -14.79 -10.02 18.46
N LEU A 262 -16.09 -9.74 18.35
CA LEU A 262 -16.62 -8.73 17.41
C LEU A 262 -16.04 -7.33 17.70
N PHE A 263 -15.97 -6.96 18.97
CA PHE A 263 -15.44 -5.66 19.38
C PHE A 263 -13.91 -5.56 19.15
N GLN A 264 -13.17 -6.64 19.39
CA GLN A 264 -11.73 -6.74 19.09
C GLN A 264 -11.47 -6.50 17.60
N ASN A 265 -12.18 -7.22 16.72
CA ASN A 265 -12.06 -7.06 15.26
C ASN A 265 -12.36 -5.63 14.81
N THR A 266 -13.37 -5.01 15.42
CA THR A 266 -13.74 -3.61 15.15
C THR A 266 -12.61 -2.65 15.53
N CYS A 267 -11.99 -2.84 16.70
CA CYS A 267 -10.86 -2.02 17.15
C CYS A 267 -9.65 -2.19 16.21
N PHE A 268 -9.31 -3.42 15.82
CA PHE A 268 -8.22 -3.69 14.88
C PHE A 268 -8.43 -3.04 13.52
N ALA A 269 -9.66 -3.09 12.97
CA ALA A 269 -9.97 -2.45 11.71
C ALA A 269 -9.80 -0.92 11.76
N ILE A 270 -10.28 -0.27 12.83
CA ILE A 270 -10.09 1.18 13.04
C ILE A 270 -8.60 1.52 13.22
N LEU A 271 -7.86 0.69 13.95
CA LEU A 271 -6.42 0.83 14.17
C LEU A 271 -5.66 0.75 12.84
N ASN A 272 -6.02 -0.18 11.95
CA ASN A 272 -5.40 -0.29 10.63
C ASN A 272 -5.59 1.00 9.80
N PHE A 273 -6.78 1.61 9.81
CA PHE A 273 -7.01 2.88 9.11
C PHE A 273 -6.22 4.04 9.72
N THR A 274 -6.23 4.17 11.04
CA THR A 274 -5.53 5.27 11.73
C THR A 274 -4.02 5.15 11.53
N LEU A 275 -3.44 3.97 11.73
CA LEU A 275 -2.01 3.75 11.56
C LEU A 275 -1.54 3.95 10.11
N SER A 276 -2.36 3.55 9.12
CA SER A 276 -2.10 3.86 7.71
C SER A 276 -2.01 5.37 7.45
N GLY A 277 -2.94 6.14 8.04
CA GLY A 277 -2.92 7.60 7.99
C GLY A 277 -1.69 8.20 8.69
N MET A 278 -1.30 7.66 9.86
CA MET A 278 -0.10 8.06 10.58
C MET A 278 1.14 7.87 9.70
N TYR A 279 1.29 6.71 9.05
CA TYR A 279 2.42 6.47 8.15
C TYR A 279 2.51 7.49 7.02
N ILE A 280 1.39 7.82 6.37
CA ILE A 280 1.38 8.82 5.30
C ILE A 280 1.86 10.19 5.83
N VAL A 281 1.28 10.65 6.93
CA VAL A 281 1.62 11.96 7.51
C VAL A 281 3.05 11.98 8.04
N LEU A 282 3.49 10.91 8.71
CA LEU A 282 4.83 10.75 9.24
C LEU A 282 5.88 10.78 8.13
N VAL A 283 5.67 10.04 7.03
CA VAL A 283 6.59 10.07 5.88
C VAL A 283 6.66 11.48 5.28
N ILE A 284 5.52 12.18 5.13
CA ILE A 284 5.49 13.57 4.65
C ILE A 284 6.27 14.50 5.60
N MET A 285 6.12 14.34 6.92
CA MET A 285 6.83 15.14 7.91
C MET A 285 8.33 14.87 7.89
N LEU A 286 8.71 13.59 7.98
CA LEU A 286 10.09 13.16 8.01
C LEU A 286 10.82 13.53 6.72
N TYR A 287 10.14 13.58 5.58
CA TYR A 287 10.72 14.00 4.30
C TYR A 287 11.34 15.42 4.31
N HIS A 288 10.92 16.29 5.24
CA HIS A 288 11.48 17.64 5.39
C HIS A 288 12.81 17.67 6.16
N TYR A 289 13.20 16.58 6.84
CA TYR A 289 14.48 16.48 7.56
C TYR A 289 15.56 15.89 6.65
N VAL A 290 16.77 16.46 6.68
CA VAL A 290 17.88 16.13 5.75
C VAL A 290 18.21 14.64 5.71
N PHE A 291 18.30 13.99 6.87
CA PHE A 291 18.60 12.56 6.97
C PHE A 291 17.52 11.69 6.29
N PHE A 292 16.26 11.90 6.68
CA PHE A 292 15.13 11.14 6.16
C PHE A 292 14.85 11.47 4.69
N ASN A 293 15.12 12.69 4.24
CA ASN A 293 15.06 13.05 2.84
C ASN A 293 16.02 12.17 2.01
N LYS A 294 17.29 12.04 2.42
CA LYS A 294 18.27 11.17 1.75
C LYS A 294 17.82 9.70 1.75
N LEU A 295 17.28 9.22 2.87
CA LEU A 295 16.74 7.87 2.98
C LEU A 295 15.57 7.66 1.99
N PHE A 296 14.55 8.51 2.06
CA PHE A 296 13.35 8.42 1.24
C PHE A 296 13.59 8.66 -0.25
N GLN A 297 14.59 9.47 -0.61
CA GLN A 297 14.99 9.59 -2.02
C GLN A 297 15.37 8.23 -2.63
N SER A 298 15.87 7.30 -1.83
CA SER A 298 16.17 5.94 -2.30
C SER A 298 14.92 5.14 -2.65
N PHE A 299 13.77 5.42 -2.01
CA PHE A 299 12.50 4.76 -2.26
C PHE A 299 11.80 5.26 -3.53
N ILE A 300 12.13 6.47 -4.01
CA ILE A 300 11.53 7.05 -5.24
C ILE A 300 11.70 6.09 -6.43
N ALA A 301 12.89 5.52 -6.60
CA ALA A 301 13.20 4.65 -7.73
C ALA A 301 12.30 3.41 -7.73
N VAL A 302 12.15 2.76 -6.57
CA VAL A 302 11.27 1.60 -6.40
C VAL A 302 9.81 1.97 -6.61
N GLY A 303 9.37 3.12 -6.08
CA GLY A 303 8.00 3.60 -6.24
C GLY A 303 7.61 3.94 -7.68
N LYS A 304 8.55 4.45 -8.49
CA LYS A 304 8.36 4.67 -9.94
C LYS A 304 8.22 3.36 -10.72
N LEU A 305 8.86 2.29 -10.21
CA LEU A 305 8.85 0.94 -10.79
C LEU A 305 7.92 0.02 -9.99
N SER A 306 6.74 0.49 -9.59
CA SER A 306 5.94 -0.21 -8.58
C SER A 306 5.49 -1.62 -9.00
N ILE A 307 5.11 -1.81 -10.28
CA ILE A 307 4.63 -3.11 -10.78
C ILE A 307 5.82 -4.05 -10.95
N THR A 308 6.90 -3.59 -11.57
CA THR A 308 8.14 -4.37 -11.71
C THR A 308 8.66 -4.77 -10.33
N SER A 309 8.69 -3.84 -9.38
CA SER A 309 9.22 -4.09 -8.04
C SER A 309 8.37 -5.10 -7.28
N TYR A 310 7.04 -4.96 -7.34
CA TYR A 310 6.13 -5.92 -6.73
C TYR A 310 6.31 -7.33 -7.31
N LEU A 311 6.41 -7.46 -8.63
CA LEU A 311 6.60 -8.77 -9.28
C LEU A 311 7.99 -9.37 -8.99
N MET A 312 9.03 -8.54 -8.92
CA MET A 312 10.35 -9.01 -8.47
C MET A 312 10.30 -9.54 -7.03
N GLN A 313 9.56 -8.86 -6.14
CA GLN A 313 9.40 -9.25 -4.74
C GLN A 313 8.65 -10.59 -4.61
N SER A 314 7.54 -10.76 -5.32
CA SER A 314 6.77 -12.00 -5.28
C SER A 314 7.55 -13.18 -5.87
N ILE A 315 8.24 -12.97 -7.00
CA ILE A 315 9.13 -13.98 -7.60
C ILE A 315 10.26 -14.32 -6.62
N PHE A 316 10.91 -13.33 -6.02
CA PHE A 316 11.96 -13.55 -5.03
C PHE A 316 11.46 -14.41 -3.87
N LEU A 317 10.33 -14.04 -3.25
CA LEU A 317 9.74 -14.81 -2.16
C LEU A 317 9.36 -16.23 -2.58
N GLN A 318 8.80 -16.41 -3.77
CA GLN A 318 8.37 -17.72 -4.26
C GLN A 318 9.56 -18.63 -4.61
N VAL A 319 10.56 -18.11 -5.32
CA VAL A 319 11.77 -18.84 -5.73
C VAL A 319 12.61 -19.18 -4.50
N PHE A 320 12.86 -18.20 -3.62
CA PHE A 320 13.69 -18.40 -2.44
C PHE A 320 13.06 -19.38 -1.45
N TYR A 321 11.72 -19.31 -1.28
CA TYR A 321 11.00 -20.25 -0.43
C TYR A 321 10.99 -21.68 -1.00
N ASN A 322 10.69 -21.84 -2.28
CA ASN A 322 10.55 -23.17 -2.90
C ASN A 322 11.91 -23.87 -3.12
N LEU A 323 12.98 -23.13 -3.41
CA LEU A 323 14.29 -23.73 -3.72
C LEU A 323 15.12 -24.07 -2.49
N ASN A 324 15.05 -23.26 -1.43
CA ASN A 324 15.99 -23.39 -0.31
C ASN A 324 15.40 -24.06 0.92
N ASP A 325 14.16 -24.56 0.82
CA ASP A 325 13.36 -24.98 1.97
C ASP A 325 13.51 -23.90 3.04
N GLY A 326 13.04 -22.66 2.75
CA GLY A 326 13.39 -21.39 3.45
C GLY A 326 13.41 -21.45 4.98
N LEU A 327 12.77 -22.49 5.52
CA LEU A 327 12.90 -23.19 6.80
C LEU A 327 14.30 -23.27 7.42
N LYS A 328 15.38 -23.56 6.67
CA LYS A 328 16.71 -23.77 7.29
C LYS A 328 17.37 -22.48 7.81
N MET A 329 16.94 -21.31 7.33
CA MET A 329 17.50 -20.02 7.75
C MET A 329 16.85 -19.46 9.03
N GLY A 330 15.76 -20.06 9.50
CA GLY A 330 14.97 -19.54 10.62
C GLY A 330 14.35 -18.17 10.34
N PHE A 331 13.67 -17.61 11.34
CA PHE A 331 12.95 -16.35 11.21
C PHE A 331 13.89 -15.17 10.90
N TYR A 332 14.98 -15.04 11.66
CA TYR A 332 15.94 -13.95 11.49
C TYR A 332 16.70 -14.00 10.16
N GLY A 333 17.09 -15.19 9.71
CA GLY A 333 17.75 -15.35 8.41
C GLY A 333 16.82 -14.97 7.26
N GLY A 334 15.56 -15.40 7.32
CA GLY A 334 14.52 -15.01 6.36
C GLY A 334 14.27 -13.50 6.31
N LEU A 335 14.17 -12.84 7.47
CA LEU A 335 14.00 -11.39 7.53
C LEU A 335 15.23 -10.65 6.97
N SER A 336 16.43 -11.11 7.30
CA SER A 336 17.69 -10.50 6.88
C SER A 336 17.87 -10.55 5.36
N ILE A 337 17.59 -11.70 4.73
CA ILE A 337 17.70 -11.84 3.28
C ILE A 337 16.64 -10.99 2.56
N THR A 338 15.44 -10.87 3.12
CA THR A 338 14.38 -10.00 2.59
C THR A 338 14.79 -8.53 2.60
N ILE A 339 15.38 -8.06 3.71
CA ILE A 339 15.89 -6.69 3.82
C ILE A 339 17.03 -6.46 2.81
N LEU A 340 17.98 -7.40 2.71
CA LEU A 340 19.08 -7.32 1.76
C LEU A 340 18.56 -7.28 0.31
N PHE A 341 17.58 -8.11 -0.02
CA PHE A 341 16.92 -8.12 -1.32
C PHE A 341 16.30 -6.75 -1.63
N PHE A 342 15.59 -6.13 -0.69
CA PHE A 342 15.00 -4.82 -0.90
C PHE A 342 16.05 -3.72 -1.17
N PHE A 343 17.18 -3.75 -0.45
CA PHE A 343 18.29 -2.83 -0.74
C PHE A 343 18.88 -3.08 -2.13
N GLY A 344 19.08 -4.34 -2.52
CA GLY A 344 19.47 -4.70 -3.88
C GLY A 344 18.46 -4.21 -4.93
N GLN A 345 17.16 -4.31 -4.63
CA GLN A 345 16.08 -3.82 -5.48
C GLN A 345 16.10 -2.29 -5.64
N ILE A 346 16.43 -1.53 -4.58
CA ILE A 346 16.67 -0.08 -4.68
C ILE A 346 17.83 0.23 -5.64
N VAL A 347 18.95 -0.47 -5.49
CA VAL A 347 20.13 -0.28 -6.34
C VAL A 347 19.79 -0.57 -7.80
N PHE A 348 19.14 -1.72 -8.03
CA PHE A 348 18.63 -2.10 -9.35
C PHE A 348 17.73 -1.01 -9.94
N ALA A 349 16.71 -0.55 -9.20
CA ALA A 349 15.77 0.46 -9.68
C ALA A 349 16.46 1.78 -10.04
N LYS A 350 17.45 2.21 -9.24
CA LYS A 350 18.25 3.41 -9.52
C LYS A 350 19.09 3.26 -10.79
N ILE A 351 19.79 2.13 -10.95
CA ILE A 351 20.61 1.86 -12.14
C ILE A 351 19.70 1.77 -13.37
N TRP A 352 18.59 1.04 -13.28
CA TRP A 352 17.63 0.88 -14.36
C TRP A 352 17.10 2.23 -14.86
N LEU A 353 16.71 3.12 -13.94
CA LEU A 353 16.18 4.44 -14.28
C LEU A 353 17.22 5.42 -14.87
N ARG A 354 18.53 5.08 -14.85
CA ARG A 354 19.55 5.84 -15.58
C ARG A 354 19.50 5.56 -17.08
N TYR A 355 19.13 4.33 -17.47
CA TYR A 355 19.10 3.89 -18.86
C TYR A 355 17.69 3.89 -19.46
N PHE A 356 16.66 3.63 -18.64
CA PHE A 356 15.29 3.46 -19.10
C PHE A 356 14.31 4.35 -18.34
N LYS A 357 13.31 4.91 -19.03
CA LYS A 357 12.29 5.78 -18.42
C LYS A 357 11.25 5.02 -17.58
N TYR A 358 11.03 3.73 -17.87
CA TYR A 358 10.02 2.88 -17.25
C TYR A 358 10.64 1.53 -16.92
N GLY A 359 10.08 0.82 -15.94
CA GLY A 359 10.45 -0.56 -15.64
C GLY A 359 10.02 -1.50 -16.77
N PRO A 360 10.60 -2.71 -16.86
CA PRO A 360 10.25 -3.67 -17.90
C PRO A 360 8.75 -3.91 -17.98
N VAL A 361 8.10 -4.15 -16.84
CA VAL A 361 6.66 -4.48 -16.80
C VAL A 361 5.81 -3.23 -17.02
N GLU A 362 6.20 -2.08 -16.48
CA GLU A 362 5.52 -0.81 -16.75
C GLU A 362 5.57 -0.44 -18.24
N TRP A 363 6.68 -0.73 -18.92
CA TRP A 363 6.82 -0.52 -20.36
C TRP A 363 5.89 -1.44 -21.14
N VAL A 364 5.85 -2.74 -20.83
CA VAL A 364 4.92 -3.71 -21.45
C VAL A 364 3.47 -3.25 -21.23
N TRP A 365 3.11 -2.96 -19.98
CA TRP A 365 1.78 -2.50 -19.59
C TRP A 365 1.34 -1.25 -20.36
N ARG A 366 2.22 -0.26 -20.48
CA ARG A 366 1.96 0.96 -21.26
C ARG A 366 1.83 0.68 -22.75
N ARG A 367 2.75 -0.09 -23.34
CA ARG A 367 2.74 -0.39 -24.77
C ARG A 367 1.48 -1.13 -25.18
N LEU A 368 1.08 -2.14 -24.40
CA LEU A 368 -0.18 -2.86 -24.62
C LEU A 368 -1.39 -1.95 -24.46
N THR A 369 -1.38 -1.06 -23.46
CA THR A 369 -2.46 -0.08 -23.29
C THR A 369 -2.63 0.79 -24.52
N TYR A 370 -1.55 1.43 -24.98
CA TYR A 370 -1.62 2.32 -26.14
C TYR A 370 -2.00 1.58 -27.42
N ALA A 371 -1.48 0.36 -27.63
CA ALA A 371 -1.80 -0.44 -28.81
C ALA A 371 -3.28 -0.84 -28.90
N ILE A 372 -3.94 -1.03 -27.74
CA ILE A 372 -5.37 -1.35 -27.68
C ILE A 372 -6.20 -0.07 -27.75
N SER A 373 -5.82 0.98 -27.01
CA SER A 373 -6.60 2.22 -26.95
C SER A 373 -6.49 3.07 -28.22
N SER A 374 -5.45 2.90 -29.04
CA SER A 374 -5.32 3.60 -30.32
C SER A 374 -6.10 2.93 -31.46
N ARG A 375 -6.69 1.76 -31.22
CA ARG A 375 -7.50 1.01 -32.20
C ARG A 375 -9.00 1.20 -32.00
N ILE A 376 -9.39 1.86 -30.92
CA ILE A 376 -10.76 2.24 -30.54
C ILE A 376 -10.88 3.73 -30.76
#